data_AF-A0AA35Y8G9-F1
#
_entry.id   AF-A0AA35Y8G9-F1
#
_cell.length_a   1.000
_cell.length_b   1.000
_cell.length_c   1.000
_cell.angle_alpha   90.00
_cell.angle_beta   90.00
_cell.angle_gamma   90.00
#
_symmetry.space_group_name_H-M   'P 1'
#
loop_
_entity.id
_entity.type
_entity.pdbx_description
1 polymer ?
#
loop_
_entity_poly.entity_id
_entity_poly.type
_entity_poly.pdbx_seq_one_letter_code
_entity_poly.pdbx_strand_id
1 'polypeptide(L)'
;MMRNGTPPFEGHSSSDHIQAPSVGECSSSTSLSSQPDVDVDDDGMIAVVLSEEYAKLDGSVGRRLTNLEPVRHIPRINSFIPNISDASLDHQRLSQRLHVYGLYEVRVSGDGNCQFRAVSDQLYRSPEYHKHVRKEVVKQLKECRALYEGYVPMKYKKYCKKISKTGEWGDHVTLQAAADRFAAKICLLTSFRDTCFIEITPQQQTPQRELWLSFWSEVHYNSLYEIREAVVQQKPRKKHWLF
;
A
#
# COMPACT_ATOMS: atom_id res chain seq x y z
N MET A 1 35.08 -68.55 29.85
CA MET A 1 34.46 -69.50 30.80
C MET A 1 34.13 -68.74 32.08
N MET A 2 32.86 -68.73 32.49
CA MET A 2 32.36 -68.70 33.89
C MET A 2 32.71 -67.44 34.73
N ARG A 3 31.84 -66.84 35.56
CA ARG A 3 30.56 -67.26 36.17
C ARG A 3 29.88 -66.03 36.82
N ASN A 4 28.56 -66.12 36.94
CA ASN A 4 27.63 -65.27 37.68
C ASN A 4 27.88 -65.21 39.21
N GLY A 5 27.29 -64.20 39.87
CA GLY A 5 26.98 -64.24 41.31
C GLY A 5 26.24 -63.00 41.80
N THR A 6 24.92 -63.10 41.99
CA THR A 6 24.01 -62.16 42.67
C THR A 6 23.99 -62.37 44.22
N PRO A 7 23.08 -61.72 44.99
CA PRO A 7 23.24 -60.55 45.87
C PRO A 7 23.25 -60.97 47.37
N PRO A 8 23.03 -60.08 48.39
CA PRO A 8 21.65 -59.90 48.90
C PRO A 8 21.30 -58.59 49.67
N PHE A 9 19.97 -58.37 49.78
CA PHE A 9 19.18 -57.93 50.95
C PHE A 9 19.04 -56.47 51.45
N GLU A 10 17.83 -56.28 51.99
CA GLU A 10 17.04 -55.13 52.44
C GLU A 10 17.56 -54.41 53.70
N GLY A 11 17.02 -53.22 53.99
CA GLY A 11 17.02 -52.68 55.35
C GLY A 11 16.74 -51.19 55.49
N HIS A 12 15.58 -50.86 56.08
CA HIS A 12 15.01 -49.53 56.30
C HIS A 12 15.79 -48.50 57.16
N SER A 13 15.43 -47.22 56.93
CA SER A 13 14.93 -46.26 57.94
C SER A 13 15.79 -45.02 58.30
N SER A 14 15.18 -43.86 58.02
CA SER A 14 15.12 -42.61 58.80
C SER A 14 16.39 -41.76 59.06
N SER A 15 16.45 -40.57 58.44
CA SER A 15 16.15 -39.26 59.07
C SER A 15 16.93 -38.10 58.43
N ASP A 16 16.18 -37.04 58.16
CA ASP A 16 16.49 -35.60 58.11
C ASP A 16 17.74 -35.09 57.37
N HIS A 17 17.50 -34.33 56.29
CA HIS A 17 18.15 -33.02 56.13
C HIS A 17 17.38 -32.09 55.19
N ILE A 18 17.21 -30.86 55.67
CA ILE A 18 16.56 -29.69 55.08
C ILE A 18 17.34 -29.15 53.86
N GLN A 19 16.67 -28.86 52.74
CA GLN A 19 16.96 -27.69 51.89
C GLN A 19 15.82 -27.37 50.89
N ALA A 20 15.30 -26.13 50.97
CA ALA A 20 14.47 -25.46 49.94
C ALA A 20 15.39 -24.81 48.86
N PRO A 21 14.93 -24.16 47.75
CA PRO A 21 13.58 -23.63 47.49
C PRO A 21 13.08 -23.67 46.01
N SER A 22 11.95 -22.98 45.78
CA SER A 22 11.51 -22.32 44.53
C SER A 22 10.46 -23.03 43.65
N VAL A 23 9.19 -22.90 44.02
CA VAL A 23 8.04 -23.00 43.10
C VAL A 23 7.40 -21.63 42.92
N GLY A 24 7.18 -21.28 41.65
CA GLY A 24 6.74 -19.96 41.20
C GLY A 24 5.33 -19.60 41.61
N GLU A 25 5.14 -18.29 41.79
CA GLU A 25 3.89 -17.65 42.14
C GLU A 25 2.96 -17.59 40.92
N CYS A 26 1.75 -18.10 41.11
CA CYS A 26 0.58 -17.78 40.31
C CYS A 26 0.03 -16.43 40.78
N SER A 27 -0.32 -15.55 39.85
CA SER A 27 -1.19 -14.41 40.15
C SER A 27 -2.12 -14.14 38.98
N SER A 28 -3.40 -14.37 39.24
CA SER A 28 -4.54 -14.00 38.42
C SER A 28 -4.85 -12.53 38.58
N SER A 29 -5.07 -11.81 37.48
CA SER A 29 -5.95 -10.64 37.49
C SER A 29 -6.56 -10.33 36.11
N THR A 30 -7.88 -10.43 36.09
CA THR A 30 -8.87 -9.58 35.40
C THR A 30 -8.76 -9.37 33.88
N SER A 31 -9.58 -10.13 33.17
CA SER A 31 -10.03 -9.89 31.79
C SER A 31 -10.82 -8.58 31.70
N LEU A 32 -10.29 -7.60 30.96
CA LEU A 32 -11.05 -6.44 30.50
C LEU A 32 -11.33 -6.59 29.01
N SER A 33 -12.62 -6.60 28.71
CA SER A 33 -13.26 -6.82 27.42
C SER A 33 -12.69 -5.92 26.32
N SER A 34 -12.21 -6.53 25.24
CA SER A 34 -11.83 -5.84 24.01
C SER A 34 -13.10 -5.34 23.30
N GLN A 35 -13.35 -4.04 23.37
CA GLN A 35 -14.33 -3.38 22.50
C GLN A 35 -13.88 -3.55 21.03
N PRO A 36 -14.78 -3.87 20.09
CA PRO A 36 -14.44 -3.87 18.68
C PRO A 36 -14.34 -2.44 18.15
N ASP A 37 -13.25 -2.16 17.42
CA ASP A 37 -12.96 -0.88 16.76
C ASP A 37 -14.14 -0.43 15.85
N VAL A 38 -14.77 0.70 16.17
CA VAL A 38 -15.93 1.26 15.44
C VAL A 38 -15.54 2.32 14.40
N ASP A 39 -14.26 2.58 14.18
CA ASP A 39 -13.80 3.73 13.38
C ASP A 39 -13.78 3.52 11.85
N VAL A 40 -14.16 2.35 11.34
CA VAL A 40 -13.92 1.99 9.93
C VAL A 40 -15.03 2.41 8.97
N ASP A 41 -16.20 2.78 9.49
CA ASP A 41 -17.38 3.14 8.67
C ASP A 41 -17.42 4.64 8.35
N ASP A 42 -17.03 5.48 9.31
CA ASP A 42 -16.97 6.95 9.17
C ASP A 42 -15.97 7.38 8.07
N ASP A 43 -14.77 6.78 8.07
CA ASP A 43 -13.74 7.02 7.06
C ASP A 43 -14.23 6.77 5.62
N GLY A 44 -15.10 5.77 5.44
CA GLY A 44 -15.66 5.42 4.13
C GLY A 44 -16.62 6.49 3.63
N MET A 45 -17.47 7.01 4.53
CA MET A 45 -18.45 8.01 4.15
C MET A 45 -17.80 9.38 3.89
N ILE A 46 -16.78 9.74 4.68
CA ILE A 46 -15.95 10.93 4.41
C ILE A 46 -15.25 10.78 3.06
N ALA A 47 -14.67 9.61 2.75
CA ALA A 47 -14.02 9.36 1.48
C ALA A 47 -14.96 9.55 0.28
N VAL A 48 -16.21 9.09 0.37
CA VAL A 48 -17.23 9.29 -0.69
C VAL A 48 -17.50 10.78 -0.89
N VAL A 49 -17.75 11.53 0.18
CA VAL A 49 -18.03 12.98 0.10
C VAL A 49 -16.86 13.75 -0.51
N LEU A 50 -15.62 13.47 -0.07
CA LEU A 50 -14.43 14.10 -0.62
C LEU A 50 -14.23 13.77 -2.11
N SER A 51 -14.52 12.53 -2.53
CA SER A 51 -14.42 12.14 -3.93
C SER A 51 -15.35 12.96 -4.82
N GLU A 52 -16.62 13.13 -4.41
CA GLU A 52 -17.60 13.91 -5.15
C GLU A 52 -17.24 15.40 -5.23
N GLU A 53 -16.72 15.97 -4.12
CA GLU A 53 -16.28 17.35 -4.07
C GLU A 53 -15.13 17.62 -5.06
N TYR A 54 -14.14 16.73 -5.10
CA TYR A 54 -12.91 16.95 -5.87
C TYR A 54 -12.97 16.50 -7.32
N ALA A 55 -13.98 15.73 -7.74
CA ALA A 55 -14.16 15.34 -9.14
C ALA A 55 -14.23 16.54 -10.10
N LYS A 56 -14.70 17.70 -9.61
CA LYS A 56 -14.78 18.95 -10.38
C LYS A 56 -13.41 19.57 -10.72
N LEU A 57 -12.34 19.12 -10.07
CA LEU A 57 -10.98 19.63 -10.25
C LEU A 57 -10.13 18.73 -11.16
N ASP A 58 -10.67 17.60 -11.62
CA ASP A 58 -9.98 16.67 -12.50
C ASP A 58 -9.74 17.32 -13.89
N GLY A 59 -8.68 16.91 -14.59
CA GLY A 59 -8.38 17.33 -15.96
C GLY A 59 -7.37 18.49 -16.13
N SER A 60 -6.92 19.15 -15.05
CA SER A 60 -5.97 20.27 -15.18
C SER A 60 -4.59 19.80 -15.68
N VAL A 61 -4.11 18.66 -15.19
CA VAL A 61 -2.84 18.03 -15.59
C VAL A 61 -2.92 17.50 -17.03
N GLY A 62 -4.05 16.92 -17.43
CA GLY A 62 -4.23 16.35 -18.77
C GLY A 62 -3.97 17.34 -19.89
N ARG A 63 -4.32 18.62 -19.69
CA ARG A 63 -4.06 19.69 -20.66
C ARG A 63 -2.57 19.86 -20.98
N ARG A 64 -1.68 19.64 -20.00
CA ARG A 64 -0.22 19.79 -20.16
C ARG A 64 0.44 18.61 -20.87
N LEU A 65 -0.24 17.47 -20.92
CA LEU A 65 0.28 16.22 -21.47
C LEU A 65 -0.44 15.81 -22.77
N THR A 66 -1.22 16.72 -23.36
CA THR A 66 -2.00 16.49 -24.60
C THR A 66 -1.17 16.05 -25.81
N ASN A 67 0.13 16.40 -25.83
CA ASN A 67 1.04 16.01 -26.91
C ASN A 67 1.72 14.65 -26.69
N LEU A 68 1.44 13.97 -25.58
CA LEU A 68 1.94 12.62 -25.31
C LEU A 68 0.93 11.58 -25.71
N GLU A 69 1.33 10.67 -26.58
CA GLU A 69 0.58 9.45 -26.86
C GLU A 69 0.74 8.47 -25.69
N PRO A 70 -0.34 8.12 -24.95
CA PRO A 70 -0.25 7.16 -23.87
C PRO A 70 0.00 5.75 -24.40
N VAL A 71 0.91 5.04 -23.74
CA VAL A 71 1.01 3.59 -23.91
C VAL A 71 -0.08 2.93 -23.08
N ARG A 72 -0.86 2.03 -23.71
CA ARG A 72 -1.86 1.24 -22.99
C ARG A 72 -1.18 0.33 -21.97
N HIS A 73 -1.72 0.31 -20.77
CA HIS A 73 -1.23 -0.52 -19.68
C HIS A 73 -1.49 -2.02 -19.92
N ILE A 74 -0.51 -2.85 -19.55
CA ILE A 74 -0.65 -4.29 -19.41
C ILE A 74 -0.35 -4.63 -17.94
N PRO A 75 -1.32 -5.18 -17.18
CA PRO A 75 -1.09 -5.52 -15.78
C PRO A 75 0.02 -6.55 -15.59
N ARG A 76 0.84 -6.35 -14.57
CA ARG A 76 1.93 -7.25 -14.19
C ARG A 76 2.31 -7.08 -12.72
N ILE A 77 2.87 -8.11 -12.12
CA ILE A 77 3.48 -7.96 -10.80
C ILE A 77 4.87 -7.34 -10.93
N ASN A 78 5.28 -6.55 -9.95
CA ASN A 78 6.65 -6.05 -9.88
C ASN A 78 7.58 -7.24 -9.60
N SER A 79 8.63 -7.39 -10.41
CA SER A 79 9.57 -8.52 -10.34
C SER A 79 11.03 -8.07 -10.31
N PHE A 80 11.29 -6.78 -10.45
CA PHE A 80 12.62 -6.21 -10.56
C PHE A 80 12.78 -5.04 -9.59
N ILE A 81 13.87 -5.04 -8.85
CA ILE A 81 14.29 -3.89 -8.04
C ILE A 81 15.54 -3.32 -8.73
N PRO A 82 15.53 -2.06 -9.18
CA PRO A 82 16.68 -1.46 -9.85
C PRO A 82 17.87 -1.33 -8.90
N ASN A 83 19.08 -1.38 -9.45
CA ASN A 83 20.27 -1.01 -8.69
C ASN A 83 20.31 0.51 -8.43
N ILE A 84 21.16 0.96 -7.51
CA ILE A 84 21.21 2.37 -7.06
C ILE A 84 21.54 3.34 -8.21
N SER A 85 22.44 2.94 -9.12
CA SER A 85 22.84 3.75 -10.27
C SER A 85 21.66 3.97 -11.22
N ASP A 86 20.99 2.89 -11.61
CA ASP A 86 19.83 2.93 -12.49
C ASP A 86 18.68 3.70 -11.85
N ALA A 87 18.41 3.47 -10.56
CA ALA A 87 17.39 4.19 -9.82
C ALA A 87 17.67 5.70 -9.79
N SER A 88 18.94 6.12 -9.66
CA SER A 88 19.33 7.53 -9.68
C SER A 88 19.12 8.17 -11.05
N LEU A 89 19.49 7.48 -12.13
CA LEU A 89 19.26 7.95 -13.51
C LEU A 89 17.76 8.05 -13.83
N ASP A 90 16.98 7.09 -13.36
CA ASP A 90 15.53 7.09 -13.51
C ASP A 90 14.89 8.25 -12.73
N HIS A 91 15.35 8.50 -11.50
CA HIS A 91 14.88 9.64 -10.72
C HIS A 91 15.18 10.98 -11.40
N GLN A 92 16.39 11.13 -11.97
CA GLN A 92 16.76 12.32 -12.74
C GLN A 92 15.88 12.48 -13.98
N ARG A 93 15.60 11.39 -14.71
CA ARG A 93 14.73 11.39 -15.89
C ARG A 93 13.32 11.83 -15.54
N LEU A 94 12.76 11.32 -14.45
CA LEU A 94 11.45 11.73 -13.96
C LEU A 94 11.43 13.21 -13.57
N SER A 95 12.44 13.67 -12.85
CA SER A 95 12.58 15.08 -12.46
C SER A 95 12.60 16.01 -13.68
N GLN A 96 13.32 15.63 -14.73
CA GLN A 96 13.34 16.37 -16.00
C GLN A 96 11.96 16.39 -16.67
N ARG A 97 11.27 15.25 -16.74
CA ARG A 97 9.91 15.17 -17.30
C ARG A 97 8.93 16.06 -16.54
N LEU A 98 8.96 16.03 -15.21
CA LEU A 98 8.12 16.89 -14.36
C LEU A 98 8.36 18.38 -14.67
N HIS A 99 9.62 18.78 -14.79
CA HIS A 99 9.98 20.15 -15.14
C HIS A 99 9.47 20.55 -16.53
N VAL A 100 9.71 19.73 -17.55
CA VAL A 100 9.28 19.98 -18.93
C VAL A 100 7.76 20.15 -19.03
N TYR A 101 7.00 19.35 -18.29
CA TYR A 101 5.53 19.40 -18.32
C TYR A 101 4.93 20.35 -17.28
N GLY A 102 5.74 21.09 -16.51
CA GLY A 102 5.24 22.03 -15.50
C GLY A 102 4.38 21.35 -14.42
N LEU A 103 4.83 20.20 -13.94
CA LEU A 103 4.15 19.38 -12.93
C LEU A 103 4.94 19.35 -11.63
N TYR A 104 4.25 19.21 -10.50
CA TYR A 104 4.88 18.97 -9.22
C TYR A 104 4.33 17.72 -8.53
N GLU A 105 5.19 17.06 -7.75
CA GLU A 105 4.84 15.91 -6.94
C GLU A 105 4.42 16.34 -5.53
N VAL A 106 3.29 15.83 -5.05
CA VAL A 106 3.02 15.76 -3.60
C VAL A 106 3.73 14.51 -3.07
N ARG A 107 4.82 14.75 -2.34
CA ARG A 107 5.64 13.68 -1.79
C ARG A 107 4.89 12.93 -0.69
N VAL A 108 4.78 11.62 -0.85
CA VAL A 108 4.31 10.70 0.20
C VAL A 108 5.50 9.92 0.78
N SER A 109 5.30 9.31 1.95
CA SER A 109 6.32 8.45 2.55
C SER A 109 6.76 7.33 1.59
N GLY A 110 8.08 7.12 1.47
CA GLY A 110 8.70 6.05 0.69
C GLY A 110 8.60 4.68 1.36
N ASP A 111 7.41 4.33 1.86
CA ASP A 111 7.09 3.02 2.43
C ASP A 111 6.30 2.19 1.41
N GLY A 112 6.01 0.93 1.72
CA GLY A 112 5.19 0.09 0.84
C GLY A 112 3.71 0.51 0.76
N ASN A 113 3.33 1.66 1.30
CA ASN A 113 1.99 2.24 1.12
C ASN A 113 1.95 3.35 0.06
N CYS A 114 3.10 3.74 -0.52
CA CYS A 114 3.22 4.89 -1.43
C CYS A 114 2.16 4.90 -2.55
N GLN A 115 1.92 3.78 -3.23
CA GLN A 115 0.92 3.69 -4.30
C GLN A 115 -0.49 4.01 -3.79
N PHE A 116 -0.90 3.42 -2.67
CA PHE A 116 -2.23 3.65 -2.09
C PHE A 116 -2.37 5.06 -1.50
N ARG A 117 -1.28 5.65 -0.99
CA ARG A 117 -1.24 7.04 -0.53
C ARG A 117 -1.39 8.01 -1.70
N ALA A 118 -0.72 7.76 -2.81
CA ALA A 118 -0.79 8.60 -4.00
C ALA A 118 -2.20 8.55 -4.63
N VAL A 119 -2.81 7.36 -4.71
CA VAL A 119 -4.22 7.20 -5.13
C VAL A 119 -5.17 7.89 -4.15
N SER A 120 -4.98 7.72 -2.85
CA SER A 120 -5.76 8.40 -1.81
C SER A 120 -5.69 9.93 -1.93
N ASP A 121 -4.50 10.47 -2.18
CA ASP A 121 -4.29 11.90 -2.36
C ASP A 121 -5.00 12.43 -3.63
N GLN A 122 -4.97 11.69 -4.73
CA GLN A 122 -5.70 12.09 -5.95
C GLN A 122 -7.23 12.01 -5.78
N LEU A 123 -7.74 11.01 -5.07
CA LEU A 123 -9.18 10.84 -4.83
C LEU A 123 -9.72 11.83 -3.80
N TYR A 124 -8.99 12.05 -2.71
CA TYR A 124 -9.49 12.68 -1.49
C TYR A 124 -8.69 13.91 -1.04
N ARG A 125 -7.66 14.32 -1.80
CA ARG A 125 -6.70 15.39 -1.42
C ARG A 125 -6.03 15.17 -0.07
N SER A 126 -5.91 13.90 0.32
CA SER A 126 -5.27 13.47 1.55
C SER A 126 -4.69 12.07 1.40
N PRO A 127 -3.41 11.84 1.76
CA PRO A 127 -2.81 10.50 1.76
C PRO A 127 -3.25 9.63 2.95
N GLU A 128 -4.04 10.16 3.89
CA GLU A 128 -4.39 9.47 5.14
C GLU A 128 -5.40 8.33 4.94
N TYR A 129 -6.24 8.39 3.91
CA TYR A 129 -7.22 7.35 3.57
C TYR A 129 -6.62 6.16 2.80
N HIS A 130 -5.30 6.03 2.74
CA HIS A 130 -4.62 4.95 2.01
C HIS A 130 -5.01 3.53 2.48
N LYS A 131 -5.41 3.36 3.74
CA LYS A 131 -5.92 2.09 4.27
C LYS A 131 -7.27 1.72 3.64
N HIS A 132 -8.16 2.71 3.50
CA HIS A 132 -9.44 2.54 2.81
C HIS A 132 -9.21 2.19 1.35
N VAL A 133 -8.35 2.93 0.64
CA VAL A 133 -7.99 2.62 -0.76
C VAL A 133 -7.47 1.19 -0.90
N ARG A 134 -6.53 0.75 -0.04
CA ARG A 134 -6.01 -0.63 -0.07
C ARG A 134 -7.12 -1.66 0.17
N LYS A 135 -8.02 -1.42 1.13
CA LYS A 135 -9.15 -2.31 1.43
C LYS A 135 -10.05 -2.50 0.21
N GLU A 136 -10.42 -1.40 -0.45
CA GLU A 136 -11.29 -1.41 -1.63
C GLU A 136 -10.61 -2.06 -2.85
N VAL A 137 -9.33 -1.80 -3.08
CA VAL A 137 -8.54 -2.47 -4.13
C VAL A 137 -8.46 -3.98 -3.90
N VAL A 138 -8.19 -4.41 -2.66
CA VAL A 138 -8.15 -5.84 -2.31
C VAL A 138 -9.53 -6.49 -2.46
N LYS A 139 -10.61 -5.77 -2.15
CA LYS A 139 -11.98 -6.23 -2.36
C LYS A 139 -12.25 -6.45 -3.85
N GLN A 140 -11.92 -5.47 -4.71
CA GLN A 140 -11.99 -5.59 -6.17
C GLN A 140 -11.23 -6.82 -6.68
N LEU A 141 -9.97 -7.00 -6.24
CA LEU A 141 -9.14 -8.15 -6.64
C LEU A 141 -9.78 -9.49 -6.27
N LYS A 142 -10.48 -9.57 -5.13
CA LYS A 142 -11.13 -10.81 -4.68
C LYS A 142 -12.44 -11.07 -5.42
N GLU A 143 -13.26 -10.04 -5.61
CA GLU A 143 -14.59 -10.14 -6.23
C GLU A 143 -14.49 -10.39 -7.74
N CYS A 144 -13.55 -9.72 -8.43
CA CYS A 144 -13.38 -9.78 -9.87
C CYS A 144 -12.14 -10.57 -10.30
N ARG A 145 -11.85 -11.68 -9.59
CA ARG A 145 -10.63 -12.51 -9.77
C ARG A 145 -10.27 -12.80 -11.24
N ALA A 146 -11.25 -13.16 -12.06
CA ALA A 146 -11.04 -13.56 -13.45
C ALA A 146 -10.35 -12.47 -14.30
N LEU A 147 -10.48 -11.19 -13.93
CA LEU A 147 -9.85 -10.08 -14.64
C LEU A 147 -8.35 -9.98 -14.38
N TYR A 148 -7.86 -10.52 -13.25
CA TYR A 148 -6.51 -10.24 -12.76
C TYR A 148 -5.63 -11.48 -12.65
N GLU A 149 -6.22 -12.65 -12.42
CA GLU A 149 -5.44 -13.85 -12.06
C GLU A 149 -4.43 -14.27 -13.14
N GLY A 150 -4.72 -14.03 -14.42
CA GLY A 150 -3.81 -14.34 -15.53
C GLY A 150 -2.50 -13.55 -15.51
N TYR A 151 -2.46 -12.41 -14.82
CA TYR A 151 -1.27 -11.56 -14.69
C TYR A 151 -0.43 -11.89 -13.45
N VAL A 152 -0.89 -12.81 -12.61
CA VAL A 152 -0.26 -13.14 -11.33
C VAL A 152 0.37 -14.53 -11.40
N PRO A 153 1.72 -14.65 -11.50
CA PRO A 153 2.42 -15.93 -11.69
C PRO A 153 2.49 -16.81 -10.43
N MET A 154 1.78 -16.43 -9.36
CA MET A 154 1.71 -17.18 -8.10
C MET A 154 0.26 -17.52 -7.76
N LYS A 155 0.04 -18.39 -6.77
CA LYS A 155 -1.31 -18.70 -6.29
C LYS A 155 -2.05 -17.41 -5.94
N TYR A 156 -3.12 -17.09 -6.66
CA TYR A 156 -3.82 -15.81 -6.56
C TYR A 156 -4.30 -15.47 -5.14
N LYS A 157 -4.77 -16.47 -4.38
CA LYS A 157 -5.13 -16.31 -2.96
C LYS A 157 -3.95 -15.82 -2.09
N LYS A 158 -2.72 -16.30 -2.38
CA LYS A 158 -1.49 -15.86 -1.72
C LYS A 158 -1.17 -14.42 -2.09
N TYR A 159 -1.31 -14.06 -3.36
CA TYR A 159 -1.15 -12.68 -3.85
C TYR A 159 -2.11 -11.72 -3.14
N CYS A 160 -3.42 -12.01 -3.12
CA CYS A 160 -4.40 -11.16 -2.42
C CYS A 160 -4.10 -11.01 -0.93
N LYS A 161 -3.66 -12.09 -0.27
CA LYS A 161 -3.23 -12.05 1.14
C LYS A 161 -1.97 -11.20 1.33
N LYS A 162 -1.05 -11.20 0.37
CA LYS A 162 0.15 -10.36 0.37
C LYS A 162 -0.26 -8.89 0.29
N ILE A 163 -0.97 -8.50 -0.77
CA ILE A 163 -1.43 -7.12 -1.02
C ILE A 163 -2.31 -6.56 0.11
N SER A 164 -3.07 -7.42 0.82
CA SER A 164 -3.87 -6.97 1.96
C SER A 164 -3.08 -6.48 3.18
N LYS A 165 -1.78 -6.79 3.26
CA LYS A 165 -0.95 -6.35 4.39
C LYS A 165 -0.59 -4.87 4.25
N THR A 166 -0.71 -4.13 5.36
CA THR A 166 -0.16 -2.77 5.43
C THR A 166 1.34 -2.79 5.16
N GLY A 167 1.84 -1.81 4.41
CA GLY A 167 3.24 -1.74 4.00
C GLY A 167 3.65 -2.74 2.91
N GLU A 168 2.75 -3.56 2.39
CA GLU A 168 3.03 -4.35 1.18
C GLU A 168 2.94 -3.47 -0.06
N TRP A 169 3.96 -3.54 -0.92
CA TRP A 169 4.06 -2.75 -2.12
C TRP A 169 2.94 -3.11 -3.12
N GLY A 170 2.31 -2.08 -3.67
CA GLY A 170 1.44 -2.23 -4.83
C GLY A 170 2.24 -2.42 -6.12
N ASP A 171 1.58 -2.92 -7.15
CA ASP A 171 2.14 -3.20 -8.47
C ASP A 171 1.21 -2.70 -9.58
N HIS A 172 1.45 -3.11 -10.82
CA HIS A 172 0.61 -2.72 -11.95
C HIS A 172 -0.79 -3.37 -11.90
N VAL A 173 -0.95 -4.53 -11.26
CA VAL A 173 -2.25 -5.21 -11.10
C VAL A 173 -3.10 -4.46 -10.07
N THR A 174 -2.53 -3.99 -8.96
CA THR A 174 -3.26 -3.17 -7.98
C THR A 174 -3.68 -1.82 -8.54
N LEU A 175 -2.92 -1.22 -9.47
CA LEU A 175 -3.35 -0.01 -10.18
C LEU A 175 -4.55 -0.26 -11.09
N GLN A 176 -4.55 -1.37 -11.84
CA GLN A 176 -5.71 -1.73 -12.66
C GLN A 176 -6.96 -1.95 -11.78
N ALA A 177 -6.80 -2.69 -10.68
CA ALA A 177 -7.90 -2.89 -9.72
C ALA A 177 -8.36 -1.58 -9.07
N ALA A 178 -7.47 -0.61 -8.81
CA ALA A 178 -7.85 0.72 -8.35
C ALA A 178 -8.66 1.48 -9.41
N ALA A 179 -8.21 1.46 -10.67
CA ALA A 179 -8.92 2.07 -11.79
C ALA A 179 -10.35 1.51 -11.91
N ASP A 180 -10.48 0.19 -11.88
CA ASP A 180 -11.76 -0.50 -11.95
C ASP A 180 -12.66 -0.16 -10.75
N ARG A 181 -12.12 -0.23 -9.52
CA ARG A 181 -12.89 -0.03 -8.29
C ARG A 181 -13.44 1.38 -8.15
N PHE A 182 -12.67 2.38 -8.55
CA PHE A 182 -13.00 3.80 -8.34
C PHE A 182 -13.53 4.49 -9.60
N ALA A 183 -13.85 3.75 -10.67
CA ALA A 183 -14.24 4.34 -11.95
C ALA A 183 -13.21 5.36 -12.46
N ALA A 184 -11.92 5.12 -12.21
CA ALA A 184 -10.90 6.16 -12.32
C ALA A 184 -9.92 5.81 -13.44
N LYS A 185 -9.73 6.73 -14.38
CA LYS A 185 -8.60 6.66 -15.31
C LYS A 185 -7.34 7.06 -14.55
N ILE A 186 -6.31 6.22 -14.57
CA ILE A 186 -5.03 6.51 -13.93
C ILE A 186 -3.99 6.80 -15.01
N CYS A 187 -3.40 7.99 -14.93
CA CYS A 187 -2.40 8.51 -15.83
C CYS A 187 -1.05 8.53 -15.12
N LEU A 188 -0.08 7.74 -15.61
CA LEU A 188 1.25 7.62 -15.01
C LEU A 188 2.31 8.33 -15.86
N LEU A 189 2.96 9.33 -15.29
CA LEU A 189 4.22 9.83 -15.81
C LEU A 189 5.37 9.03 -15.18
N THR A 190 6.05 8.22 -15.99
CA THR A 190 7.04 7.27 -15.46
C THR A 190 8.48 7.77 -15.62
N SER A 191 9.44 7.08 -14.99
CA SER A 191 10.87 7.21 -15.28
C SER A 191 11.39 6.21 -16.31
N PHE A 192 10.57 5.36 -16.91
CA PHE A 192 11.05 4.40 -17.92
C PHE A 192 11.67 5.11 -19.12
N ARG A 193 12.74 4.53 -19.67
CA ARG A 193 13.49 5.13 -20.78
C ARG A 193 12.59 5.36 -22.01
N ASP A 194 11.87 4.32 -22.42
CA ASP A 194 11.07 4.31 -23.66
C ASP A 194 9.56 4.52 -23.44
N THR A 195 9.11 4.48 -22.19
CA THR A 195 7.68 4.59 -21.85
C THR A 195 7.43 5.80 -20.96
N CYS A 196 7.32 7.00 -21.56
CA CYS A 196 7.11 8.23 -20.78
C CYS A 196 5.77 8.24 -20.04
N PHE A 197 4.71 7.82 -20.73
CA PHE A 197 3.34 8.00 -20.30
C PHE A 197 2.55 6.69 -20.45
N ILE A 198 1.91 6.26 -19.36
CA ILE A 198 1.05 5.07 -19.34
C ILE A 198 -0.35 5.49 -18.92
N GLU A 199 -1.35 5.02 -19.66
CA GLU A 199 -2.76 5.19 -19.30
C GLU A 199 -3.38 3.85 -18.89
N ILE A 200 -4.06 3.87 -17.76
CA ILE A 200 -4.82 2.76 -17.20
C ILE A 200 -6.29 3.17 -17.18
N THR A 201 -7.11 2.48 -17.94
CA THR A 201 -8.56 2.72 -18.00
C THR A 201 -9.30 1.61 -17.26
N PRO A 202 -10.44 1.92 -16.59
CA PRO A 202 -11.32 0.90 -16.05
C PRO A 202 -11.82 -0.02 -17.18
N GLN A 203 -11.81 -1.34 -16.96
CA GLN A 203 -12.15 -2.30 -18.02
C GLN A 203 -13.64 -2.42 -18.31
N GLN A 204 -14.49 -2.23 -17.30
CA GLN A 204 -15.92 -2.57 -17.36
C GLN A 204 -16.85 -1.35 -17.25
N GLN A 205 -16.30 -0.14 -17.15
CA GLN A 205 -17.08 1.09 -16.97
C GLN A 205 -16.35 2.31 -17.54
N THR A 206 -17.12 3.36 -17.85
CA THR A 206 -16.56 4.63 -18.29
C THR A 206 -15.87 5.34 -17.11
N PRO A 207 -14.66 5.90 -17.31
CA PRO A 207 -14.03 6.70 -16.28
C PRO A 207 -14.90 7.89 -15.85
N GLN A 208 -15.08 8.07 -14.56
CA GLN A 208 -15.71 9.23 -13.93
C GLN A 208 -14.70 10.17 -13.27
N ARG A 209 -13.48 9.68 -13.03
CA ARG A 209 -12.37 10.41 -12.42
C ARG A 209 -11.10 10.28 -13.26
N GLU A 210 -10.19 11.24 -13.12
CA GLU A 210 -8.85 11.17 -13.70
C GLU A 210 -7.78 11.43 -12.64
N LEU A 211 -6.97 10.41 -12.35
CA LEU A 211 -5.92 10.45 -11.33
C LEU A 211 -4.55 10.52 -11.99
N TRP A 212 -3.72 11.42 -11.50
CA TRP A 212 -2.38 11.66 -12.04
C TRP A 212 -1.32 11.26 -11.02
N LEU A 213 -0.46 10.31 -11.39
CA LEU A 213 0.62 9.82 -10.53
C LEU A 213 1.95 9.90 -11.27
N SER A 214 3.03 10.13 -10.51
CA SER A 214 4.37 9.86 -10.99
C SER A 214 4.78 8.47 -10.58
N PHE A 215 5.60 7.84 -11.42
CA PHE A 215 6.17 6.53 -11.14
C PHE A 215 7.67 6.58 -11.33
N TRP A 216 8.39 6.65 -10.21
CA TRP A 216 9.81 6.30 -10.18
C TRP A 216 9.89 4.77 -10.28
N SER A 217 10.15 4.30 -11.49
CA SER A 217 10.04 2.93 -11.98
C SER A 217 10.50 1.90 -10.95
N GLU A 218 9.55 1.07 -10.52
CA GLU A 218 9.72 -0.02 -9.55
C GLU A 218 10.16 0.41 -8.14
N VAL A 219 10.24 1.71 -7.86
CA VAL A 219 10.71 2.28 -6.60
C VAL A 219 9.61 3.02 -5.84
N HIS A 220 8.90 3.96 -6.48
CA HIS A 220 8.01 4.86 -5.74
C HIS A 220 6.92 5.51 -6.58
N TYR A 221 5.79 5.80 -5.92
CA TYR A 221 4.67 6.55 -6.49
C TYR A 221 4.44 7.85 -5.70
N ASN A 222 4.26 8.96 -6.40
CA ASN A 222 3.71 10.19 -5.83
C ASN A 222 2.46 10.64 -6.60
N SER A 223 1.71 11.54 -5.97
CA SER A 223 0.57 12.20 -6.57
C SER A 223 1.04 13.41 -7.39
N LEU A 224 0.46 13.63 -8.57
CA LEU A 224 0.82 14.71 -9.47
C LEU A 224 -0.24 15.80 -9.58
N TYR A 225 0.27 17.02 -9.66
CA TYR A 225 -0.53 18.23 -9.81
C TYR A 225 0.13 19.18 -10.80
N GLU A 226 -0.71 20.00 -11.43
CA GLU A 226 -0.26 21.11 -12.24
C GLU A 226 0.42 22.17 -11.35
N ILE A 227 1.60 22.65 -11.75
CA ILE A 227 2.17 23.85 -11.16
C ILE A 227 1.26 25.02 -11.55
N ARG A 228 0.43 25.45 -10.61
CA ARG A 228 -0.23 26.75 -10.72
C ARG A 228 0.84 27.80 -10.42
N GLU A 229 1.04 28.75 -11.32
CA GLU A 229 1.99 29.88 -11.15
C GLU A 229 1.69 30.75 -9.91
N ALA A 230 0.68 30.40 -9.12
CA ALA A 230 0.39 30.98 -7.82
C ALA A 230 -0.03 29.91 -6.77
N VAL A 231 0.91 29.15 -6.20
CA VAL A 231 0.70 28.55 -4.85
C VAL A 231 1.98 28.62 -4.02
N VAL A 232 2.03 29.66 -3.19
CA VAL A 232 2.78 29.68 -1.93
C VAL A 232 2.35 28.49 -1.08
N GLN A 233 3.32 27.67 -0.69
CA GLN A 233 3.34 26.73 0.44
C GLN A 233 1.97 26.38 1.06
N GLN A 234 1.46 25.19 0.74
CA GLN A 234 0.48 24.52 1.60
C GLN A 234 1.09 24.33 2.99
N LYS A 235 0.73 25.20 3.95
CA LYS A 235 1.10 25.02 5.36
C LYS A 235 0.37 23.78 5.89
N PRO A 236 1.03 22.94 6.70
CA PRO A 236 0.35 21.83 7.36
C PRO A 236 -0.79 22.38 8.23
N ARG A 237 -2.01 21.89 8.01
CA ARG A 237 -3.17 22.23 8.84
C ARG A 237 -2.89 21.71 10.25
N LYS A 238 -2.78 22.61 11.23
CA LYS A 238 -2.64 22.27 12.64
C LYS A 238 -3.87 21.46 13.07
N LYS A 239 -3.64 20.32 13.72
CA LYS A 239 -4.68 19.54 14.41
C LYS A 239 -5.20 20.39 15.58
N HIS A 240 -6.48 20.73 15.55
CA HIS A 240 -7.16 21.25 16.74
C HIS A 240 -7.49 20.04 17.63
N TRP A 241 -6.84 19.96 18.78
CA TRP A 241 -7.29 19.11 19.87
C TRP A 241 -8.37 19.88 20.62
N LEU A 242 -9.59 19.35 20.66
CA LEU A 242 -10.59 19.79 21.63
C LEU A 242 -10.49 18.81 22.80
N PHE A 243 -10.16 19.36 23.97
CA PHE A 243 -10.31 18.72 25.27
C PHE A 243 -11.79 18.65 25.64
#